data_AF-F6ZIX0-F1
#
_entry.id   AF-F6ZIX0-F1
#
_cell.length_a   1.000
_cell.length_b   1.000
_cell.length_c   1.000
_cell.angle_alpha   90.00
_cell.angle_beta   90.00
_cell.angle_gamma   90.00
#
_symmetry.space_group_name_H-M   'P 1'
#
loop_
_entity.id
_entity.type
_entity.pdbx_description
1 polymer ?
#
loop_
_entity_poly.entity_id
_entity_poly.type
_entity_poly.pdbx_seq_one_letter_code
_entity_poly.pdbx_strand_id
1 'polypeptide(L)'
;MQVYQVNERQYLCRDKYFGRGLSTKGFIDTLHQFLHNGQRIVTEVIPPIVDRLVALRRSIEQHESYRFFASSILLSYEGNSTSNVPLCNVHMIDFAHSTKPGFLDDKIKYPGPDNDCLHALDNLVSILNNLLQNPDAGVNTRT
;
A
#
# COMPACT_ATOMS: atom_id res chain seq x y z
N MET A 1 6.94 -7.36 -4.17
CA MET A 1 5.60 -7.45 -4.78
C MET A 1 5.46 -8.78 -5.49
N GLN A 2 4.30 -9.43 -5.34
CA GLN A 2 3.93 -10.64 -6.08
C GLN A 2 2.51 -10.46 -6.58
N VAL A 3 2.26 -10.71 -7.87
CA VAL A 3 0.94 -10.54 -8.51
C VAL A 3 0.64 -11.78 -9.33
N TYR A 4 -0.50 -12.42 -9.10
CA TYR A 4 -0.93 -13.55 -9.91
C TYR A 4 -1.46 -13.09 -11.26
N GLN A 5 -0.86 -13.59 -12.35
CA GLN A 5 -1.27 -13.32 -13.73
C GLN A 5 -2.16 -14.46 -14.22
N VAL A 6 -3.47 -14.22 -14.36
CA VAL A 6 -4.49 -15.23 -14.69
C VAL A 6 -4.23 -15.88 -16.06
N ASN A 7 -3.86 -15.07 -17.06
CA ASN A 7 -3.60 -15.57 -18.42
C ASN A 7 -2.39 -16.51 -18.48
N GLU A 8 -1.35 -16.19 -17.73
CA GLU A 8 -0.09 -16.93 -17.72
C GLU A 8 -0.03 -18.00 -16.63
N ARG A 9 -1.00 -18.01 -15.70
CA ARG A 9 -1.08 -18.90 -14.52
C ARG A 9 0.21 -18.91 -13.68
N GLN A 10 0.87 -17.77 -13.60
CA GLN A 10 2.13 -17.61 -12.86
C GLN A 10 2.16 -16.29 -12.10
N TYR A 11 3.11 -16.18 -11.16
CA TYR A 11 3.32 -14.95 -10.40
C TYR A 11 4.35 -14.06 -11.08
N LEU A 12 3.99 -12.79 -11.28
CA LEU A 12 4.96 -11.73 -11.50
C LEU A 12 5.56 -11.30 -10.16
N CYS A 13 6.87 -11.45 -10.03
CA CYS A 13 7.61 -11.09 -8.82
C CYS A 13 8.50 -9.86 -9.05
N ARG A 14 8.47 -8.94 -8.08
CA ARG A 14 9.41 -7.81 -7.96
C ARG A 14 10.00 -7.80 -6.56
N ASP A 15 11.31 -7.72 -6.47
CA ASP A 15 12.02 -7.66 -5.18
C ASP A 15 12.12 -6.22 -4.65
N LYS A 16 12.79 -6.07 -3.49
CA LYS A 16 13.02 -4.76 -2.88
C LYS A 16 13.99 -3.88 -3.66
N TYR A 17 14.89 -4.46 -4.45
CA TYR A 17 15.90 -3.72 -5.20
C TYR A 17 15.27 -3.03 -6.41
N PHE A 18 14.31 -3.70 -7.06
CA PHE A 18 13.42 -3.09 -8.05
C PHE A 18 12.73 -1.85 -7.47
N GLY A 19 12.13 -1.96 -6.28
CA GLY A 19 11.40 -0.86 -5.64
C GLY A 19 12.28 0.36 -5.33
N ARG A 20 13.55 0.14 -4.95
CA ARG A 20 14.50 1.23 -4.63
C ARG A 20 14.85 2.12 -5.82
N GLY A 21 14.73 1.61 -7.04
CA GLY A 21 15.04 2.34 -8.26
C GLY A 21 13.85 3.09 -8.87
N LEU A 22 12.67 3.03 -8.25
CA LEU A 22 11.46 3.63 -8.83
C LEU A 22 11.44 5.15 -8.67
N SER A 23 11.08 5.83 -9.76
CA SER A 23 10.63 7.23 -9.70
C SER A 23 9.19 7.31 -9.18
N THR A 24 8.68 8.52 -8.91
CA THR A 24 7.27 8.72 -8.55
C THR A 24 6.32 8.10 -9.57
N LYS A 25 6.58 8.31 -10.87
CA LYS A 25 5.79 7.67 -11.93
C LYS A 25 5.96 6.15 -11.88
N GLY A 26 7.19 5.65 -11.74
CA GLY A 26 7.46 4.21 -11.65
C GLY A 26 6.75 3.53 -10.48
N PHE A 27 6.60 4.22 -9.35
CA PHE A 27 5.81 3.74 -8.22
C PHE A 27 4.32 3.63 -8.55
N ILE A 28 3.74 4.66 -9.18
CA ILE A 28 2.34 4.64 -9.64
C ILE A 28 2.10 3.52 -10.66
N ASP A 29 3.00 3.39 -11.65
CA ASP A 29 2.95 2.31 -12.65
C ASP A 29 3.07 0.92 -11.98
N THR A 30 3.87 0.81 -10.92
CA THR A 30 4.02 -0.44 -10.17
C THR A 30 2.77 -0.77 -9.36
N LEU A 31 2.09 0.23 -8.77
CA LEU A 31 0.79 0.02 -8.11
C LEU A 31 -0.31 -0.35 -9.11
N HIS A 32 -0.27 0.23 -10.32
CA HIS A 32 -1.14 -0.19 -11.41
C HIS A 32 -0.90 -1.65 -11.79
N GLN A 33 0.36 -2.05 -11.99
CA GLN A 33 0.75 -3.43 -12.24
C GLN A 33 0.38 -4.36 -11.08
N PHE A 34 0.47 -3.88 -9.83
CA PHE A 34 0.06 -4.63 -8.65
C PHE A 34 -1.40 -5.03 -8.72
N LEU A 35 -2.28 -4.13 -9.18
CA LEU A 35 -3.72 -4.33 -9.27
C LEU A 35 -4.16 -5.04 -10.57
N HIS A 36 -3.25 -5.26 -11.52
CA HIS A 36 -3.54 -5.86 -12.82
C HIS A 36 -3.29 -7.38 -12.81
N ASN A 37 -4.36 -8.18 -12.86
CA ASN A 37 -4.29 -9.65 -12.77
C ASN A 37 -3.94 -10.35 -14.10
N GLY A 38 -3.50 -9.59 -15.11
CA GLY A 38 -3.16 -10.08 -16.44
C GLY A 38 -4.31 -10.02 -17.44
N GLN A 39 -5.54 -9.85 -16.98
CA GLN A 39 -6.73 -9.65 -17.83
C GLN A 39 -7.30 -8.24 -17.69
N ARG A 40 -7.36 -7.75 -16.45
CA ARG A 40 -7.90 -6.44 -16.10
C ARG A 40 -7.32 -5.96 -14.78
N ILE A 41 -7.63 -4.70 -14.48
CA ILE A 41 -7.41 -4.13 -13.16
C ILE A 41 -8.55 -4.58 -12.25
N VAL A 42 -8.20 -5.09 -11.07
CA VAL A 42 -9.17 -5.54 -10.07
C VAL A 42 -9.60 -4.33 -9.23
N THR A 43 -10.39 -3.44 -9.81
CA THR A 43 -10.78 -2.17 -9.18
C THR A 43 -11.66 -2.37 -7.93
N GLU A 44 -12.34 -3.51 -7.80
CA GLU A 44 -13.22 -3.82 -6.67
C GLU A 44 -12.46 -3.96 -5.35
N VAL A 45 -11.15 -4.26 -5.39
CA VAL A 45 -10.34 -4.31 -4.16
C VAL A 45 -9.91 -2.93 -3.68
N ILE A 46 -10.01 -1.90 -4.51
CA ILE A 46 -9.52 -0.56 -4.16
C ILE A 46 -10.35 0.06 -3.02
N PRO A 47 -11.70 0.15 -3.08
CA PRO A 47 -12.49 0.74 -2.00
C PRO A 47 -12.23 0.12 -0.61
N PRO A 48 -12.28 -1.21 -0.42
CA PRO A 48 -12.02 -1.80 0.90
C PRO A 48 -10.56 -1.68 1.36
N ILE A 49 -9.59 -1.58 0.44
CA ILE A 49 -8.20 -1.24 0.80
C ILE A 49 -8.11 0.21 1.31
N VAL A 50 -8.74 1.16 0.60
CA VAL A 50 -8.78 2.57 0.99
C VAL A 50 -9.43 2.74 2.36
N ASP A 51 -10.57 2.09 2.61
CA ASP A 51 -11.25 2.14 3.91
C ASP A 51 -10.35 1.68 5.05
N ARG A 52 -9.60 0.58 4.85
CA ARG A 52 -8.65 0.06 5.85
C ARG A 52 -7.44 0.96 6.05
N LEU A 53 -6.92 1.59 4.99
CA LEU A 53 -5.84 2.58 5.09
C LEU A 53 -6.29 3.82 5.85
N VAL A 54 -7.50 4.31 5.60
CA VAL A 54 -8.10 5.43 6.35
C VAL A 54 -8.32 5.07 7.81
N ALA A 55 -8.79 3.86 8.10
CA ALA A 55 -8.92 3.38 9.48
C ALA A 55 -7.54 3.30 10.19
N LEU A 56 -6.52 2.77 9.51
CA LEU A 56 -5.15 2.73 10.03
C LEU A 56 -4.60 4.14 10.29
N ARG A 57 -4.77 5.06 9.33
CA ARG A 57 -4.38 6.47 9.46
C ARG A 57 -5.00 7.10 10.71
N ARG A 58 -6.31 6.95 10.90
CA ARG A 58 -7.03 7.46 12.10
C ARG A 58 -6.47 6.87 13.39
N SER A 59 -6.14 5.57 13.39
CA SER A 59 -5.53 4.92 14.55
C SER A 59 -4.16 5.55 14.86
N ILE A 60 -3.29 5.72 13.87
CA ILE A 60 -1.96 6.33 14.06
C ILE A 60 -2.07 7.78 14.55
N GLU A 61 -3.03 8.55 14.02
CA GLU A 61 -3.27 9.94 14.41
C GLU A 61 -3.69 10.09 15.88
N GLN A 62 -4.40 9.10 16.44
CA GLN A 62 -4.81 9.08 17.84
C GLN A 62 -3.67 8.71 18.82
N HIS A 63 -2.56 8.17 18.32
CA HIS A 63 -1.46 7.70 19.16
C HIS A 63 -0.33 8.72 19.18
N GLU A 64 -0.33 9.57 20.21
CA GLU A 64 0.73 10.54 20.43
C GLU A 64 2.09 9.86 20.68
N SER A 65 3.14 10.49 20.17
CA SER A 65 4.54 10.13 20.40
C SER A 65 4.99 8.75 19.91
N TYR A 66 4.13 7.98 19.25
CA TYR A 66 4.59 6.83 18.46
C TYR A 66 5.31 7.31 17.20
N ARG A 67 6.41 6.65 16.83
CA ARG A 67 7.00 6.74 15.48
C ARG A 67 7.22 5.35 14.93
N PHE A 68 6.99 5.17 13.65
CA PHE A 68 7.01 3.88 12.99
C PHE A 68 8.11 3.83 11.92
N PHE A 69 9.36 3.96 12.36
CA PHE A 69 10.49 3.95 11.44
C PHE A 69 10.70 2.56 10.82
N ALA A 70 10.97 2.54 9.51
CA ALA A 70 11.20 1.33 8.72
C ALA A 70 10.06 0.28 8.79
N SER A 71 8.89 0.64 9.32
CA SER A 71 7.69 -0.18 9.26
C SER A 71 7.13 -0.20 7.85
N SER A 72 6.40 -1.27 7.51
CA SER A 72 5.86 -1.48 6.17
C SER A 72 4.35 -1.63 6.20
N ILE A 73 3.70 -1.28 5.08
CA ILE A 73 2.30 -1.64 4.83
C ILE A 73 2.27 -2.86 3.91
N LEU A 74 1.64 -3.93 4.37
CA LEU A 74 1.37 -5.13 3.60
C LEU A 74 -0.05 -5.07 3.03
N LEU A 75 -0.14 -4.97 1.71
CA LEU A 75 -1.38 -5.10 0.95
C LEU A 75 -1.46 -6.51 0.35
N SER A 76 -2.59 -7.17 0.51
CA SER A 76 -2.86 -8.48 -0.10
C SER A 76 -4.31 -8.57 -0.54
N TYR A 77 -4.58 -9.19 -1.68
CA TYR A 77 -5.93 -9.41 -2.16
C TYR A 77 -6.02 -10.66 -3.05
N GLU A 78 -7.23 -11.17 -3.25
CA GLU A 78 -7.50 -12.28 -4.17
C GLU A 78 -7.66 -11.77 -5.61
N GLY A 79 -6.71 -12.13 -6.48
CA GLY A 79 -6.64 -11.67 -7.88
C GLY A 79 -7.60 -12.36 -8.84
N ASN A 80 -8.15 -13.51 -8.44
CA ASN A 80 -9.10 -14.30 -9.23
C ASN A 80 -10.40 -14.56 -8.45
N SER A 81 -11.00 -13.50 -7.88
CA SER A 81 -12.27 -13.64 -7.17
C SER A 81 -13.45 -13.68 -8.15
N THR A 82 -14.14 -14.81 -8.19
CA THR A 82 -15.49 -14.93 -8.79
C THR A 82 -16.60 -14.52 -7.82
N SER A 83 -16.23 -14.17 -6.59
CA SER A 83 -17.15 -13.72 -5.54
C SER A 83 -17.41 -12.22 -5.67
N ASN A 84 -18.65 -11.82 -5.40
CA ASN A 84 -19.06 -10.41 -5.33
C ASN A 84 -18.44 -9.66 -4.14
N VAL A 85 -17.77 -10.35 -3.21
CA VAL A 85 -17.08 -9.74 -2.07
C VAL A 85 -15.58 -9.78 -2.31
N PRO A 86 -14.90 -8.63 -2.51
CA PRO A 86 -13.46 -8.58 -2.66
C PRO A 86 -12.75 -9.03 -1.37
N LEU A 87 -11.90 -10.04 -1.47
CA LEU A 87 -11.04 -10.49 -0.38
C LEU A 87 -9.75 -9.68 -0.42
N CYS A 88 -9.58 -8.76 0.54
CA CYS A 88 -8.35 -7.98 0.69
C CYS A 88 -8.04 -7.67 2.15
N ASN A 89 -6.76 -7.48 2.44
CA ASN A 89 -6.25 -7.08 3.74
C ASN A 89 -5.19 -5.98 3.61
N VAL A 90 -5.11 -5.17 4.66
CA VAL A 90 -4.11 -4.12 4.86
C VAL A 90 -3.59 -4.28 6.27
N HIS A 91 -2.28 -4.50 6.41
CA HIS A 91 -1.64 -4.63 7.72
C HIS A 91 -0.40 -3.75 7.78
N MET A 92 -0.16 -3.14 8.93
CA MET A 92 1.12 -2.56 9.25
C MET A 92 2.00 -3.62 9.91
N ILE A 93 3.25 -3.73 9.47
CA ILE A 93 4.21 -4.75 9.93
C ILE A 93 5.57 -4.11 10.23
N ASP A 94 6.48 -4.91 10.79
CA ASP A 94 7.88 -4.56 11.08
C ASP A 94 8.03 -3.39 12.06
N PHE A 95 7.63 -3.61 13.31
CA PHE A 95 7.70 -2.60 14.39
C PHE A 95 9.03 -2.57 15.16
N ALA A 96 10.07 -3.24 14.65
CA ALA A 96 11.35 -3.40 15.35
C ALA A 96 12.07 -2.07 15.65
N HIS A 97 11.78 -1.02 14.88
CA HIS A 97 12.32 0.33 15.05
C HIS A 97 11.22 1.35 15.41
N SER A 98 10.06 0.90 15.88
CA SER A 98 9.03 1.80 16.36
C SER A 98 9.41 2.39 17.72
N THR A 99 9.32 3.70 17.87
CA THR A 99 9.68 4.39 19.12
C THR A 99 8.44 4.80 19.90
N LYS A 100 8.50 4.69 21.22
CA LYS A 100 7.48 5.20 22.14
C LYS A 100 8.13 5.72 23.41
N PRO A 101 7.76 6.91 23.92
CA PRO A 101 8.30 7.41 25.18
C PRO A 101 8.14 6.40 26.32
N GLY A 102 9.25 6.08 26.98
CA GLY A 102 9.29 5.14 28.11
C GLY A 102 9.39 3.66 27.72
N PHE A 103 9.53 3.33 26.44
CA PHE A 103 9.83 1.99 25.96
C PHE A 103 11.31 1.90 25.57
N LEU A 104 12.02 0.83 26.00
CA LEU A 104 13.40 0.51 25.62
C LEU A 104 14.43 1.66 25.71
N ASP A 105 14.35 2.50 26.74
CA ASP A 105 15.22 3.67 26.92
C ASP A 105 15.16 4.71 25.78
N ASP A 106 14.04 4.78 25.03
CA ASP A 106 13.81 5.86 24.06
C ASP A 106 13.81 7.22 24.75
N LYS A 107 14.95 7.91 24.67
CA LYS A 107 15.16 9.25 25.25
C LYS A 107 14.47 10.34 24.43
N ILE A 108 14.19 10.07 23.16
CA ILE A 108 13.62 11.05 22.24
C ILE A 108 12.10 11.04 22.37
N LYS A 109 11.55 12.16 22.84
CA LYS A 109 10.11 12.41 22.82
C LYS A 109 9.76 13.17 21.56
N TYR A 110 8.95 12.54 20.71
CA TYR A 110 8.37 13.23 19.57
C TYR A 110 6.98 13.76 19.95
N PRO A 111 6.72 15.08 19.81
CA PRO A 111 5.39 15.61 20.05
C PRO A 111 4.43 15.19 18.93
N GLY A 112 3.17 14.95 19.30
CA GLY A 112 2.10 14.64 18.35
C GLY A 112 2.26 13.30 17.61
N PRO A 113 1.39 13.03 16.63
CA PRO A 113 1.40 11.79 15.86
C PRO A 113 2.55 11.73 14.86
N ASP A 114 2.75 10.56 14.26
CA ASP A 114 3.74 10.34 13.22
C ASP A 114 3.28 10.97 11.88
N ASN A 115 3.54 12.27 11.71
CA ASN A 115 3.10 13.02 10.53
C ASN A 115 3.69 12.47 9.21
N ASP A 116 4.91 11.90 9.25
CA ASP A 116 5.53 11.33 8.05
C ASP A 116 4.80 10.05 7.63
N CYS A 117 4.45 9.19 8.59
CA CYS A 117 3.62 8.01 8.34
C CYS A 117 2.21 8.40 7.87
N LEU A 118 1.58 9.40 8.50
CA LEU A 118 0.26 9.90 8.08
C LEU A 118 0.29 10.43 6.65
N HIS A 119 1.30 11.24 6.30
CA HIS A 119 1.46 11.76 4.94
C HIS A 119 1.68 10.64 3.91
N ALA A 120 2.44 9.60 4.26
CA ALA A 120 2.62 8.44 3.39
C ALA A 120 1.30 7.69 3.15
N LEU A 121 0.48 7.50 4.19
CA LEU A 121 -0.86 6.88 4.05
C LEU A 121 -1.79 7.74 3.20
N ASP A 122 -1.80 9.05 3.39
CA ASP A 122 -2.60 10.00 2.60
C ASP A 122 -2.21 9.97 1.12
N ASN A 123 -0.90 9.93 0.82
CA ASN A 123 -0.40 9.78 -0.55
C ASN A 123 -0.82 8.45 -1.18
N LEU A 124 -0.72 7.34 -0.45
CA LEU A 124 -1.13 6.02 -0.95
C LEU A 124 -2.63 5.97 -1.23
N VAL A 125 -3.46 6.51 -0.33
CA VAL A 125 -4.91 6.63 -0.51
C VAL A 125 -5.24 7.48 -1.74
N SER A 126 -4.57 8.62 -1.91
CA SER A 126 -4.75 9.49 -3.07
C SER A 126 -4.44 8.75 -4.39
N ILE A 127 -3.30 8.05 -4.46
CA ILE A 127 -2.92 7.28 -5.66
C ILE A 127 -3.94 6.19 -5.97
N LEU A 128 -4.39 5.44 -4.95
CA LEU A 128 -5.38 4.38 -5.13
C LEU A 128 -6.73 4.94 -5.63
N ASN A 129 -7.21 6.05 -5.08
CA ASN A 129 -8.43 6.70 -5.54
C ASN A 129 -8.30 7.20 -6.99
N ASN A 130 -7.14 7.74 -7.37
CA ASN A 130 -6.87 8.15 -8.75
C ASN A 130 -6.89 6.96 -9.71
N LEU A 131 -6.33 5.81 -9.31
CA LEU A 131 -6.37 4.57 -10.08
C LEU A 131 -7.80 3.99 -10.19
N LEU A 132 -8.63 4.17 -9.17
CA LEU A 132 -10.05 3.78 -9.23
C LEU A 132 -10.84 4.62 -10.23
N GLN A 133 -10.58 5.93 -10.28
CA GLN A 133 -11.25 6.85 -11.21
C GLN A 133 -10.73 6.72 -12.64
N ASN A 134 -9.44 6.42 -12.82
CA ASN A 134 -8.80 6.28 -14.12
C ASN A 134 -8.01 4.97 -14.23
N PRO A 135 -8.69 3.81 -14.32
CA PRO A 135 -8.02 2.51 -14.34
C PRO A 135 -7.05 2.39 -15.51
N ASP A 136 -7.40 2.90 -16.68
CA ASP A 136 -6.61 2.74 -17.91
C ASP A 136 -5.44 3.73 -18.05
N ALA A 137 -5.26 4.66 -17.10
CA ALA A 137 -4.21 5.70 -17.19
C ALA A 137 -2.76 5.15 -17.18
N GLY A 138 -2.57 3.87 -16.81
CA GLY A 138 -1.29 3.16 -16.90
C GLY A 138 -1.04 2.42 -18.23
N VAL A 139 -2.05 2.30 -19.08
CA VAL A 139 -1.98 1.56 -20.35
C VAL A 139 -1.67 2.53 -21.49
N ASN A 140 -0.44 3.02 -21.57
CA ASN A 140 0.06 3.51 -22.86
C ASN A 140 0.29 2.28 -23.75
N THR A 141 -0.72 1.94 -24.54
CA THR A 141 -0.59 1.11 -25.74
C THR A 141 0.54 1.66 -26.60
N ARG A 142 1.71 1.02 -26.56
CA ARG A 142 2.69 1.14 -27.64
C ARG A 142 2.18 0.32 -28.81
N THR A 143 1.64 1.01 -29.82
CA THR A 143 1.78 0.57 -31.22
C THR A 143 3.22 0.74 -31.66
#